data_AF-A0A9W7GBW5-F1
#
_entry.id   AF-A0A9W7GBW5-F1
#
_cell.length_a   1.000
_cell.length_b   1.000
_cell.length_c   1.000
_cell.angle_alpha   90.00
_cell.angle_beta   90.00
_cell.angle_gamma   90.00
#
_symmetry.space_group_name_H-M   'P 1'
#
loop_
_entity.id
_entity.type
_entity.pdbx_description
1 polymer ?
#
loop_
_entity_poly.entity_id
_entity_poly.type
_entity_poly.pdbx_seq_one_letter_code
_entity_poly.pdbx_strand_id
1 'polypeptide(L)'
;MSLNGDTKGMIEASLHIAKAERDAAIMKVERFQKMLDEGFKESEEDDKDEGGAKKKRKMTPKLDANGNKIAKKMSAYHAFLKEKLKESKDAGKSSSFADIAELWKNVDGEEKAHYETLAKKANDKATEERLALGSATAQDEAPATPVAEVVTAIEGSAVKIPKSEKSEKKKKKKKDKKARKESIGSEATFDS
;
A
#
# COMPACT_ATOMS: atom_id res chain seq x y z
N MET A 1 -16.54 -66.46 -2.85
CA MET A 1 -16.58 -65.11 -3.43
C MET A 1 -15.21 -64.48 -3.24
N SER A 2 -14.35 -64.52 -4.27
CA SER A 2 -13.04 -63.86 -4.22
C SER A 2 -13.23 -62.38 -4.53
N LEU A 3 -12.84 -61.51 -3.60
CA LEU A 3 -12.81 -60.06 -3.86
C LEU A 3 -11.69 -59.79 -4.88
N ASN A 4 -12.06 -59.13 -5.99
CA ASN A 4 -11.18 -58.83 -7.10
C ASN A 4 -9.98 -57.98 -6.65
N GLY A 5 -8.78 -58.32 -7.17
CA GLY A 5 -7.49 -57.76 -6.75
C GLY A 5 -7.36 -56.23 -6.81
N ASP A 6 -8.19 -55.55 -7.61
CA ASP A 6 -8.19 -54.08 -7.72
C ASP A 6 -8.63 -53.37 -6.43
N THR A 7 -9.54 -53.96 -5.67
CA THR A 7 -10.04 -53.35 -4.43
C THR A 7 -8.99 -53.35 -3.32
N LYS A 8 -8.08 -54.32 -3.33
CA LYS A 8 -7.00 -54.44 -2.33
C LYS A 8 -5.99 -53.30 -2.46
N GLY A 9 -5.63 -52.91 -3.69
CA GLY A 9 -4.69 -51.81 -3.95
C GLY A 9 -5.25 -50.45 -3.53
N MET A 10 -6.53 -50.19 -3.77
CA MET A 10 -7.18 -48.93 -3.34
C MET A 10 -7.24 -48.77 -1.81
N ILE A 11 -7.50 -49.87 -1.08
CA ILE A 11 -7.52 -49.85 0.38
C ILE A 11 -6.12 -49.58 0.94
N GLU A 12 -5.10 -50.21 0.37
CA GLU A 12 -3.70 -50.02 0.79
C GLU A 12 -3.21 -48.58 0.52
N ALA A 13 -3.51 -48.02 -0.64
CA ALA A 13 -3.18 -46.63 -0.97
C ALA A 13 -3.88 -45.62 -0.03
N SER A 14 -5.15 -45.86 0.29
CA SER A 14 -5.91 -45.01 1.23
C SER A 14 -5.32 -45.04 2.64
N LEU A 15 -4.83 -46.22 3.07
CA LEU A 15 -4.18 -46.39 4.36
C LEU A 15 -2.83 -45.65 4.44
N HIS A 16 -2.07 -45.63 3.33
CA HIS A 16 -0.84 -44.84 3.25
C HIS A 16 -1.07 -43.32 3.33
N ILE A 17 -2.12 -42.82 2.67
CA ILE A 17 -2.48 -41.39 2.73
C ILE A 17 -2.89 -41.00 4.16
N ALA A 18 -3.77 -41.79 4.78
CA ALA A 18 -4.21 -41.56 6.15
C ALA A 18 -3.03 -41.58 7.15
N LYS A 19 -2.05 -42.48 6.93
CA LYS A 19 -0.82 -42.52 7.74
C LYS A 19 0.03 -41.26 7.56
N ALA A 20 0.24 -40.81 6.34
CA ALA A 20 1.03 -39.60 6.06
C ALA A 20 0.39 -38.34 6.67
N GLU A 21 -0.94 -38.22 6.60
CA GLU A 21 -1.67 -37.10 7.21
C GLU A 21 -1.56 -37.11 8.74
N ARG A 22 -1.67 -38.30 9.36
CA ARG A 22 -1.47 -38.47 10.80
C ARG A 22 -0.05 -38.06 11.23
N ASP A 23 0.97 -38.50 10.51
CA ASP A 23 2.37 -38.18 10.84
C ASP A 23 2.65 -36.68 10.68
N ALA A 24 2.07 -36.04 9.65
CA ALA A 24 2.15 -34.59 9.47
C ALA A 24 1.44 -33.81 10.59
N ALA A 25 0.33 -34.32 11.12
CA ALA A 25 -0.36 -33.72 12.26
C ALA A 25 0.48 -33.83 13.54
N ILE A 26 1.11 -34.98 13.78
CA ILE A 26 2.00 -35.20 14.93
C ILE A 26 3.17 -34.20 14.91
N MET A 27 3.86 -34.05 13.77
CA MET A 27 4.96 -33.09 13.65
C MET A 27 4.54 -31.64 13.92
N LYS A 28 3.32 -31.25 13.53
CA LYS A 28 2.79 -29.90 13.82
C LYS A 28 2.58 -29.72 15.32
N VAL A 29 1.99 -30.71 15.99
CA VAL A 29 1.75 -30.67 17.44
C VAL A 29 3.07 -30.63 18.20
N GLU A 30 4.04 -31.47 17.84
CA GLU A 30 5.38 -31.46 18.46
C GLU A 30 6.09 -30.11 18.27
N ARG A 31 6.00 -29.51 17.09
CA ARG A 31 6.56 -28.18 16.84
C ARG A 31 5.87 -27.10 17.70
N PHE A 32 4.55 -27.17 17.86
CA PHE A 32 3.82 -26.25 18.71
C PHE A 32 4.16 -26.44 20.19
N GLN A 33 4.25 -27.69 20.66
CA GLN A 33 4.66 -28.00 22.02
C GLN A 33 6.08 -27.48 22.30
N LYS A 34 7.02 -27.68 21.36
CA LYS A 34 8.37 -27.14 21.46
C LYS A 34 8.40 -25.61 21.56
N MET A 35 7.57 -24.89 20.80
CA MET A 35 7.47 -23.43 20.90
C MET A 35 6.88 -22.95 22.25
N LEU A 36 6.03 -23.76 22.88
CA LEU A 36 5.49 -23.46 24.22
C LEU A 36 6.52 -23.76 25.31
N ASP A 37 7.20 -24.91 25.22
CA ASP A 37 8.19 -25.38 26.21
C ASP A 37 9.48 -24.55 26.20
N GLU A 38 9.92 -24.08 25.03
CA GLU A 38 11.08 -23.17 24.92
C GLU A 38 10.77 -21.76 25.46
N GLY A 39 9.51 -21.53 25.86
CA GLY A 39 8.96 -20.22 26.14
C GLY A 39 8.91 -19.42 24.84
N PHE A 40 7.92 -18.55 24.72
CA PHE A 40 8.03 -17.44 23.78
C PHE A 40 9.17 -16.55 24.27
N LYS A 41 10.43 -16.94 24.02
CA LYS A 41 11.61 -16.09 24.13
C LYS A 41 11.43 -15.03 23.06
N GLU A 42 10.67 -14.01 23.42
CA GLU A 42 10.83 -12.68 22.88
C GLU A 42 12.32 -12.38 23.02
N SER A 43 13.05 -12.51 21.90
CA SER A 43 14.47 -12.23 21.84
C SER A 43 14.65 -10.75 22.11
N GLU A 44 14.77 -10.40 23.39
CA GLU A 44 15.27 -9.14 23.88
C GLU A 44 16.79 -9.15 23.63
N GLU A 45 17.17 -9.09 22.35
CA GLU A 45 18.53 -8.77 21.95
C GLU A 45 18.69 -7.25 22.02
N ASP A 46 19.42 -6.82 23.05
CA ASP A 46 20.06 -5.53 23.21
C ASP A 46 21.04 -5.27 22.04
N ASP A 47 20.52 -4.94 20.86
CA ASP A 47 21.32 -4.45 19.74
C ASP A 47 21.34 -2.91 19.71
N LYS A 48 22.38 -2.37 20.36
CA LYS A 48 22.98 -1.10 19.95
C LYS A 48 23.56 -1.28 18.55
N ASP A 49 22.73 -1.09 17.52
CA ASP A 49 23.23 -1.02 16.16
C ASP A 49 22.77 0.24 15.42
N GLU A 50 23.75 1.06 15.05
CA GLU A 50 23.66 2.23 14.20
C GLU A 50 23.37 1.81 12.76
N GLY A 51 22.19 1.26 12.51
CA GLY A 51 21.90 0.68 11.20
C GLY A 51 20.41 0.43 10.97
N GLY A 52 19.55 1.33 11.44
CA GLY A 52 18.10 1.19 11.46
C GLY A 52 17.46 0.78 10.12
N ALA A 53 17.43 -0.52 9.86
CA ALA A 53 16.62 -1.15 8.82
C ALA A 53 15.16 -0.97 9.22
N LYS A 54 14.57 0.13 8.74
CA LYS A 54 13.15 0.44 8.96
C LYS A 54 12.31 -0.74 8.44
N LYS A 55 11.81 -1.57 9.36
CA LYS A 55 10.79 -2.59 9.06
C LYS A 55 9.71 -1.91 8.22
N LYS A 56 9.61 -2.30 6.94
CA LYS A 56 8.63 -1.74 6.01
C LYS A 56 7.24 -2.08 6.55
N ARG A 57 6.62 -1.14 7.26
CA ARG A 57 5.23 -1.27 7.70
C ARG A 57 4.40 -1.50 6.45
N LYS A 58 3.75 -2.66 6.36
CA LYS A 58 2.79 -2.95 5.30
C LYS A 58 1.68 -1.90 5.44
N MET A 59 1.64 -0.90 4.56
CA MET A 59 0.52 0.03 4.54
C MET A 59 -0.70 -0.74 4.07
N THR A 60 -1.68 -0.91 4.96
CA THR A 60 -2.99 -1.40 4.57
C THR A 60 -3.63 -0.38 3.62
N PRO A 61 -4.19 -0.81 2.48
CA PRO A 61 -4.88 0.08 1.56
C PRO A 61 -6.05 0.75 2.30
N LYS A 62 -6.21 2.06 2.12
CA LYS A 62 -7.36 2.77 2.70
C LYS A 62 -8.62 2.35 1.94
N LEU A 63 -9.57 1.78 2.67
CA LEU A 63 -10.90 1.46 2.19
C LEU A 63 -11.85 2.61 2.52
N ASP A 64 -12.89 2.81 1.71
CA ASP A 64 -13.99 3.70 2.04
C ASP A 64 -15.02 3.03 2.95
N ALA A 65 -16.10 3.74 3.29
CA ALA A 65 -17.18 3.23 4.14
C ALA A 65 -17.85 1.95 3.60
N ASN A 66 -17.77 1.73 2.28
CA ASN A 66 -18.35 0.58 1.60
C ASN A 66 -17.32 -0.55 1.41
N GLY A 67 -16.13 -0.44 2.01
CA GLY A 67 -15.05 -1.41 1.86
C GLY A 67 -14.31 -1.34 0.52
N ASN A 68 -14.58 -0.34 -0.32
CA ASN A 68 -13.93 -0.18 -1.62
C ASN A 68 -12.58 0.52 -1.49
N LYS A 69 -11.60 0.10 -2.29
CA LYS A 69 -10.26 0.72 -2.30
C LYS A 69 -10.36 2.16 -2.82
N ILE A 70 -9.90 3.12 -2.01
CA ILE A 70 -9.87 4.52 -2.43
C ILE A 70 -8.77 4.69 -3.49
N ALA A 71 -9.18 5.05 -4.71
CA ALA A 71 -8.26 5.38 -5.79
C ALA A 71 -7.33 6.51 -5.34
N LYS A 72 -6.02 6.29 -5.49
CA LYS A 72 -5.01 7.29 -5.14
C LYS A 72 -5.06 8.42 -6.16
N LYS A 73 -5.16 9.66 -5.68
CA LYS A 73 -5.09 10.85 -6.55
C LYS A 73 -3.82 10.82 -7.39
N MET A 74 -3.98 10.99 -8.70
CA MET A 74 -2.89 11.12 -9.65
C MET A 74 -2.32 12.54 -9.56
N SER A 75 -0.99 12.65 -9.43
CA SER A 75 -0.29 13.94 -9.51
C SER A 75 0.24 14.17 -10.92
N ALA A 76 0.54 15.42 -11.26
CA ALA A 76 1.15 15.78 -12.55
C ALA A 76 2.45 15.00 -12.81
N TYR A 77 3.31 14.89 -11.80
CA TYR A 77 4.52 14.08 -11.87
C TYR A 77 4.24 12.60 -12.16
N HIS A 78 3.17 12.04 -11.59
CA HIS A 78 2.81 10.64 -11.84
C HIS A 78 2.25 10.44 -13.25
N ALA A 79 1.50 11.41 -13.78
CA ALA A 79 1.05 11.42 -15.16
C ALA A 79 2.26 11.47 -16.13
N PHE A 80 3.19 12.40 -15.89
CA PHE A 80 4.45 12.50 -16.64
C PHE A 80 5.27 11.21 -16.63
N LEU A 81 5.48 10.63 -15.44
CA LEU A 81 6.20 9.37 -15.28
C LEU A 81 5.57 8.25 -16.11
N LYS A 82 4.24 8.15 -16.09
CA LYS A 82 3.51 7.09 -16.82
C LYS A 82 3.67 7.24 -18.33
N GLU A 83 3.65 8.49 -18.81
CA GLU A 83 3.83 8.80 -20.23
C GLU A 83 5.26 8.54 -20.69
N LYS A 84 6.27 9.07 -19.99
CA LYS A 84 7.68 8.85 -20.34
C LYS A 84 8.11 7.40 -20.20
N LEU A 85 7.62 6.67 -19.19
CA LEU A 85 7.91 5.25 -19.07
C LEU A 85 7.28 4.44 -20.22
N LYS A 86 6.09 4.85 -20.68
CA LYS A 86 5.44 4.23 -21.83
C LYS A 86 6.20 4.52 -23.13
N GLU A 87 6.57 5.78 -23.38
CA GLU A 87 7.38 6.19 -24.53
C GLU A 87 8.69 5.39 -24.60
N SER A 88 9.41 5.27 -23.47
CA SER A 88 10.66 4.50 -23.41
C SER A 88 10.41 3.03 -23.73
N LYS A 89 9.35 2.44 -23.18
CA LYS A 89 8.99 1.04 -23.43
C LYS A 89 8.64 0.80 -24.90
N ASP A 90 7.87 1.70 -25.52
CA ASP A 90 7.50 1.62 -26.93
C ASP A 90 8.72 1.80 -27.84
N ALA A 91 9.71 2.59 -27.42
CA ALA A 91 11.01 2.70 -28.07
C ALA A 91 11.98 1.53 -27.81
N GLY A 92 11.56 0.51 -27.05
CA GLY A 92 12.40 -0.62 -26.65
C GLY A 92 13.53 -0.28 -25.68
N LYS A 93 13.49 0.91 -25.06
CA LYS A 93 14.50 1.41 -24.12
C LYS A 93 13.98 1.30 -22.70
N SER A 94 14.77 0.75 -21.79
CA SER A 94 14.51 0.84 -20.36
C SER A 94 15.06 2.16 -19.83
N SER A 95 14.19 3.15 -19.57
CA SER A 95 14.60 4.34 -18.82
C SER A 95 14.52 4.08 -17.31
N SER A 96 15.54 4.51 -16.56
CA SER A 96 15.48 4.45 -15.11
C SER A 96 14.50 5.50 -14.57
N PHE A 97 13.87 5.21 -13.44
CA PHE A 97 13.06 6.20 -12.72
C PHE A 97 13.87 7.44 -12.32
N ALA A 98 15.17 7.28 -12.08
CA ALA A 98 16.06 8.40 -11.76
C ALA A 98 16.15 9.39 -12.92
N ASP A 99 16.34 8.88 -14.15
CA ASP A 99 16.50 9.70 -15.35
C ASP A 99 15.23 10.50 -15.65
N ILE A 100 14.07 9.85 -15.52
CA ILE A 100 12.78 10.52 -15.73
C ILE A 100 12.52 11.56 -14.63
N ALA A 101 12.97 11.31 -13.40
CA ALA A 101 12.88 12.27 -12.31
C ALA A 101 13.75 13.51 -12.54
N GLU A 102 14.91 13.34 -13.17
CA GLU A 102 15.76 14.46 -13.60
C GLU A 102 15.12 15.22 -14.76
N LEU A 103 14.57 14.52 -15.75
CA LEU A 103 13.86 15.14 -16.86
C LEU A 103 12.73 16.03 -16.34
N TRP A 104 11.92 15.55 -15.39
CA TRP A 104 10.84 16.33 -14.77
C TRP A 104 11.29 17.65 -14.14
N LYS A 105 12.51 17.70 -13.58
CA LYS A 105 13.04 18.96 -13.00
C LYS A 105 13.28 19.99 -14.10
N ASN A 106 13.75 19.55 -15.26
CA ASN A 106 14.10 20.37 -16.41
C ASN A 106 12.91 20.69 -17.34
N VAL A 107 11.78 20.00 -17.16
CA VAL A 107 10.54 20.29 -17.90
C VAL A 107 10.06 21.71 -17.62
N ASP A 108 9.63 22.41 -18.68
CA ASP A 108 9.14 23.79 -18.62
C ASP A 108 7.80 23.92 -17.89
N GLY A 109 7.48 25.14 -17.46
CA GLY A 109 6.24 25.44 -16.75
C GLY A 109 4.98 25.11 -17.56
N GLU A 110 5.01 25.35 -18.87
CA GLU A 110 3.88 25.07 -19.77
C GLU A 110 3.61 23.58 -19.90
N GLU A 111 4.65 22.78 -20.05
CA GLU A 111 4.52 21.33 -20.16
C GLU A 111 4.11 20.72 -18.80
N LYS A 112 4.64 21.24 -17.68
CA LYS A 112 4.14 20.90 -16.33
C LYS A 112 2.65 21.19 -16.17
N ALA A 113 2.18 22.34 -16.68
CA ALA A 113 0.76 22.70 -16.64
C ALA A 113 -0.09 21.72 -17.47
N HIS A 114 0.42 21.25 -18.62
CA HIS A 114 -0.24 20.21 -19.40
C HIS A 114 -0.46 18.93 -18.55
N TYR A 115 0.57 18.42 -17.89
CA TYR A 115 0.44 17.23 -17.03
C TYR A 115 -0.45 17.47 -15.80
N GLU A 116 -0.53 18.69 -15.28
CA GLU A 116 -1.51 19.05 -14.25
C GLU A 116 -2.94 18.92 -14.75
N THR A 117 -3.23 19.35 -15.99
CA THR A 117 -4.58 19.19 -16.56
C THR A 117 -4.93 17.73 -16.78
N LEU A 118 -3.98 16.91 -17.25
CA LEU A 118 -4.17 15.46 -17.39
C LEU A 118 -4.43 14.80 -16.04
N ALA A 119 -3.66 15.15 -15.01
CA ALA A 119 -3.84 14.62 -13.67
C ALA A 119 -5.21 15.01 -13.09
N LYS A 120 -5.67 16.26 -13.30
CA LYS A 120 -7.01 16.71 -12.90
C LYS A 120 -8.10 15.89 -13.59
N LYS A 121 -8.08 15.80 -14.93
CA LYS A 121 -9.04 15.01 -15.71
C LYS A 121 -9.10 13.55 -15.25
N ALA A 122 -7.94 12.93 -14.97
CA ALA A 122 -7.89 11.55 -14.48
C ALA A 122 -8.50 11.39 -13.08
N ASN A 123 -8.30 12.37 -12.19
CA ASN A 123 -8.92 12.38 -10.87
C ASN A 123 -10.43 12.60 -10.95
N ASP A 124 -10.88 13.51 -11.82
CA ASP A 124 -12.30 13.84 -12.00
C ASP A 124 -13.06 12.63 -12.54
N LYS A 125 -12.49 11.94 -13.54
CA LYS A 125 -13.05 10.67 -14.05
C LYS A 125 -13.16 9.61 -12.96
N ALA A 126 -12.13 9.47 -12.12
CA ALA A 126 -12.16 8.51 -11.02
C ALA A 126 -13.22 8.85 -9.95
N THR A 127 -13.54 10.13 -9.76
CA THR A 127 -14.64 10.55 -8.89
C THR A 127 -16.01 10.31 -9.51
N GLU A 128 -16.16 10.54 -10.82
CA GLU A 128 -17.41 10.32 -11.55
C GLU A 128 -17.78 8.82 -11.60
N GLU A 129 -16.82 7.95 -11.94
CA GLU A 129 -17.02 6.50 -11.91
C GLU A 129 -17.44 6.02 -10.50
N ARG A 130 -16.88 6.60 -9.45
CA ARG A 130 -17.24 6.26 -8.06
C ARG A 130 -18.67 6.71 -7.70
N LEU A 131 -19.09 7.88 -8.18
CA LEU A 131 -20.46 8.35 -7.99
C LEU A 131 -21.47 7.50 -8.79
N ALA A 132 -21.11 7.09 -10.01
CA ALA A 132 -21.93 6.22 -10.84
C ALA A 132 -22.11 4.82 -10.22
N LEU A 133 -21.05 4.21 -9.68
CA LEU A 133 -21.13 2.90 -9.01
C LEU A 133 -21.82 2.97 -7.64
N GLY A 134 -21.68 4.07 -6.91
CA GLY A 134 -22.36 4.26 -5.62
C GLY A 134 -23.88 4.45 -5.72
N SER A 135 -24.40 4.79 -6.90
CA SER A 135 -25.83 4.99 -7.15
C SER A 135 -26.58 3.71 -7.55
N ALA A 136 -25.88 2.61 -7.87
CA ALA A 136 -26.49 1.39 -8.37
C ALA A 136 -26.82 0.34 -7.27
N THR A 137 -26.50 0.62 -6.01
CA THR A 137 -26.64 -0.35 -4.90
C THR A 137 -27.57 0.13 -3.78
N ALA A 138 -28.53 1.01 -4.11
CA ALA A 138 -29.53 1.52 -3.17
C ALA A 138 -30.98 1.11 -3.53
N GLN A 139 -31.17 0.09 -4.37
CA GLN A 139 -32.50 -0.42 -4.74
C GLN A 139 -32.52 -1.95 -4.73
N ASP A 140 -32.35 -2.55 -3.55
CA ASP A 140 -32.98 -3.85 -3.25
C ASP A 140 -33.20 -3.98 -1.73
N GLU A 141 -33.72 -2.93 -1.10
CA GLU A 141 -34.52 -3.14 0.11
C GLU A 141 -35.99 -3.13 -0.29
N ALA A 142 -36.64 -4.23 0.04
CA ALA A 142 -38.03 -4.53 -0.18
C ALA A 142 -38.98 -3.38 0.23
N PRO A 143 -40.16 -3.26 -0.42
CA PRO A 143 -41.12 -2.21 -0.12
C PRO A 143 -41.68 -2.37 1.30
N ALA A 144 -41.13 -1.60 2.25
CA ALA A 144 -41.77 -1.38 3.53
C ALA A 144 -43.06 -0.58 3.31
N THR A 145 -44.15 -1.20 3.72
CA THR A 145 -45.52 -0.67 3.75
C THR A 145 -45.61 0.76 4.30
N PRO A 146 -46.38 1.66 3.64
CA PRO A 146 -46.60 3.01 4.14
C PRO A 146 -47.59 2.97 5.32
N VAL A 147 -47.15 3.40 6.50
CA VAL A 147 -48.06 3.72 7.61
C VAL A 147 -47.91 5.19 7.96
N ALA A 148 -48.94 5.94 7.56
CA ALA A 148 -49.43 7.20 8.11
C ALA A 148 -48.45 8.16 8.83
N GLU A 149 -48.15 9.26 8.14
CA GLU A 149 -48.58 10.61 8.53
C GLU A 149 -48.53 10.97 10.04
N VAL A 150 -47.44 11.61 10.46
CA VAL A 150 -47.49 12.67 11.49
C VAL A 150 -46.61 13.83 11.05
N VAL A 151 -47.28 14.90 10.65
CA VAL A 151 -46.75 16.25 10.49
C VAL A 151 -46.36 16.79 11.87
N THR A 152 -45.10 17.21 12.05
CA THR A 152 -44.80 18.37 12.90
C THR A 152 -43.66 19.18 12.32
N ALA A 153 -43.96 20.45 12.09
CA ALA A 153 -43.04 21.51 11.73
C ALA A 153 -42.06 21.78 12.87
N ILE A 154 -40.77 21.91 12.55
CA ILE A 154 -39.84 22.69 13.38
C ILE A 154 -38.98 23.52 12.43
N GLU A 155 -39.35 24.80 12.34
CA GLU A 155 -38.54 25.89 11.82
C GLU A 155 -37.22 26.02 12.58
N GLY A 156 -36.20 26.44 11.84
CA GLY A 156 -35.07 27.16 12.39
C GLY A 156 -33.88 26.29 12.78
N SER A 157 -32.78 26.42 12.04
CA SER A 157 -31.61 27.12 12.57
C SER A 157 -30.44 27.04 11.58
N ALA A 158 -30.01 28.22 11.15
CA ALA A 158 -28.81 28.43 10.37
C ALA A 158 -27.57 27.98 11.14
N VAL A 159 -26.80 27.04 10.59
CA VAL A 159 -25.48 26.70 11.12
C VAL A 159 -24.40 26.90 10.05
N LYS A 160 -23.71 28.02 10.26
CA LYS A 160 -22.40 28.45 9.77
C LYS A 160 -21.49 27.34 9.22
N ILE A 161 -20.99 27.63 8.02
CA ILE A 161 -19.74 27.16 7.44
C ILE A 161 -18.56 27.64 8.31
N PRO A 162 -17.69 26.76 8.83
CA PRO A 162 -16.37 27.18 9.26
C PRO A 162 -15.40 27.14 8.07
N LYS A 163 -15.05 28.33 7.58
CA LYS A 163 -13.73 28.60 7.01
C LYS A 163 -12.72 28.51 8.16
N SER A 164 -11.73 27.62 8.05
CA SER A 164 -10.48 27.72 8.81
C SER A 164 -9.33 27.37 7.87
N GLU A 165 -8.62 28.35 7.33
CA GLU A 165 -7.41 28.96 7.93
C GLU A 165 -6.18 28.04 7.89
N LYS A 166 -5.39 28.27 6.84
CA LYS A 166 -3.95 28.62 6.90
C LYS A 166 -3.22 28.34 8.22
N SER A 167 -2.35 27.34 8.20
CA SER A 167 -1.06 27.33 8.91
C SER A 167 -0.08 26.63 7.96
N GLU A 168 1.04 27.18 7.48
CA GLU A 168 2.02 28.15 7.99
C GLU A 168 2.65 27.75 9.34
N LYS A 169 3.43 26.66 9.33
CA LYS A 169 4.72 26.53 10.04
C LYS A 169 5.29 25.12 9.92
N LYS A 170 6.41 24.97 9.22
CA LYS A 170 7.62 24.25 9.68
C LYS A 170 8.76 24.37 8.66
N LYS A 171 9.32 25.57 8.60
CA LYS A 171 10.69 25.84 8.15
C LYS A 171 11.56 25.84 9.41
N LYS A 172 12.22 24.73 9.77
CA LYS A 172 13.46 24.74 10.59
C LYS A 172 14.10 23.34 10.65
N LYS A 173 15.43 23.34 10.53
CA LYS A 173 16.40 22.24 10.76
C LYS A 173 16.60 21.24 9.62
N LYS A 174 17.50 21.59 8.70
CA LYS A 174 18.69 20.80 8.33
C LYS A 174 19.64 21.64 7.46
N LYS A 175 20.12 22.74 8.03
CA LYS A 175 21.36 23.41 7.61
C LYS A 175 22.28 23.15 8.79
N ASP A 176 23.12 22.12 8.67
CA ASP A 176 24.32 21.81 9.47
C ASP A 176 24.73 20.36 9.19
N LYS A 177 25.23 20.11 7.98
CA LYS A 177 26.08 18.94 7.69
C LYS A 177 27.07 19.28 6.56
N LYS A 178 27.60 20.50 6.58
CA LYS A 178 28.66 20.98 5.68
C LYS A 178 29.71 21.71 6.50
N ALA A 179 30.43 20.96 7.34
CA ALA A 179 31.69 21.39 7.98
C ALA A 179 32.33 20.21 8.72
N ARG A 180 32.65 19.09 8.05
CA ARG A 180 33.60 18.09 8.59
C ARG A 180 34.04 17.03 7.57
N LYS A 181 34.65 17.41 6.45
CA LYS A 181 35.50 16.49 5.65
C LYS A 181 36.68 17.14 4.95
N GLU A 182 36.99 18.41 5.23
CA GLU A 182 38.20 19.07 4.74
C GLU A 182 39.03 19.51 5.95
N SER A 183 39.71 18.55 6.58
CA SER A 183 40.79 18.80 7.56
C SER A 183 41.48 17.49 7.94
N ILE A 184 41.96 16.73 6.95
CA ILE A 184 43.12 15.84 7.12
C ILE A 184 43.89 15.93 5.79
N GLY A 185 44.55 17.06 5.59
CA GLY A 185 45.69 17.17 4.71
C GLY A 185 46.89 17.47 5.60
N SER A 186 47.89 16.60 5.54
CA SER A 186 49.31 16.85 5.85
C SER A 186 50.00 15.48 5.92
N GLU A 187 50.76 15.06 4.92
CA GLU A 187 52.17 15.42 4.73
C GLU A 187 53.05 14.23 5.13
N ALA A 188 53.51 13.50 4.11
CA ALA A 188 54.65 12.60 4.22
C ALA A 188 55.30 12.50 2.83
N THR A 189 56.13 13.50 2.52
CA THR A 189 57.26 13.35 1.61
C THR A 189 58.15 12.23 2.14
N PHE A 190 58.32 11.16 1.36
CA PHE A 190 59.37 10.17 1.59
C PHE A 190 60.29 10.20 0.37
N ASP A 191 61.48 10.77 0.60
CA ASP A 191 62.61 10.83 -0.31
C ASP A 191 63.65 9.82 0.19
N SER A 192 63.91 8.77 -0.59
CA SER A 192 65.14 7.94 -0.60
C SER A 192 65.06 6.94 -1.75
#